data_AF-A0A7X0C4L0-F1
#
_entry.id   AF-A0A7X0C4L0-F1
#
_cell.length_a   1.000
_cell.length_b   1.000
_cell.length_c   1.000
_cell.angle_alpha   90.00
_cell.angle_beta   90.00
_cell.angle_gamma   90.00
#
_symmetry.space_group_name_H-M   'P 1'
#
loop_
_entity.id
_entity.type
_entity.pdbx_description
1 polymer ?
#
loop_
_entity_poly.entity_id
_entity_poly.type
_entity_poly.pdbx_seq_one_letter_code
_entity_poly.pdbx_strand_id
1 'polypeptide(L)'
;MHAEPDLLRRVLRIDGWSTAVFGVVLLAGAVPLREPLGLPTSWSVPFGVAMLGGAAALGLIAGHPRISVRHAACAVAGNAVSCVALLALVFSGVLPLTGLGVVFMLSGAVVVAVYAALEYAGLRRLTGVLAAG
;
A
#
# COMPACT_ATOMS: atom_id res chain seq x y z
N MET A 1 -7.13 -2.73 -29.73
CA MET A 1 -6.20 -2.08 -28.78
C MET A 1 -6.95 -1.81 -27.47
N HIS A 2 -7.14 -2.84 -26.62
CA HIS A 2 -7.96 -2.74 -25.38
C HIS A 2 -7.18 -3.11 -24.11
N ALA A 3 -5.85 -3.26 -24.20
CA ALA A 3 -5.03 -3.82 -23.11
C ALA A 3 -4.69 -2.84 -21.96
N GLU A 4 -4.82 -1.53 -22.18
CA GLU A 4 -4.24 -0.51 -21.28
C GLU A 4 -5.09 -0.11 -20.05
N PRO A 5 -6.43 0.05 -20.13
CA PRO A 5 -7.26 0.33 -18.95
C PRO A 5 -7.22 -0.79 -17.90
N ASP A 6 -6.90 -2.01 -18.34
CA ASP A 6 -6.79 -3.19 -17.48
C ASP A 6 -5.51 -3.21 -16.65
N LEU A 7 -4.42 -2.58 -17.10
CA LEU A 7 -3.15 -2.59 -16.35
C LEU A 7 -3.25 -1.84 -15.02
N LEU A 8 -3.78 -0.61 -15.03
CA LEU A 8 -3.97 0.16 -13.80
C LEU A 8 -4.93 -0.56 -12.85
N ARG A 9 -6.04 -1.10 -13.37
CA ARG A 9 -6.98 -1.89 -12.59
C ARG A 9 -6.30 -3.12 -11.98
N ARG A 10 -5.44 -3.80 -12.74
CA ARG A 10 -4.70 -4.97 -12.28
C ARG A 10 -3.71 -4.61 -11.18
N VAL A 11 -2.97 -3.51 -11.33
CA VAL A 11 -2.06 -3.00 -10.29
C VAL A 11 -2.84 -2.72 -9.00
N LEU A 12 -3.93 -1.96 -9.08
CA LEU A 12 -4.77 -1.64 -7.92
C LEU A 12 -5.35 -2.90 -7.23
N ARG A 13 -5.71 -3.93 -8.01
CA ARG A 13 -6.16 -5.21 -7.45
C ARG A 13 -5.02 -5.94 -6.73
N ILE A 14 -3.86 -6.03 -7.36
CA ILE A 14 -2.70 -6.71 -6.78
C ILE A 14 -2.26 -6.00 -5.50
N ASP A 15 -2.22 -4.66 -5.52
CA ASP A 15 -1.94 -3.85 -4.34
C ASP A 15 -3.00 -4.10 -3.26
N GLY A 16 -4.29 -3.95 -3.58
CA GLY A 16 -5.37 -4.19 -2.63
C GLY A 16 -5.31 -5.58 -1.98
N TRP A 17 -5.06 -6.64 -2.76
CA TRP A 17 -4.89 -7.99 -2.23
C TRP A 17 -3.63 -8.15 -1.38
N SER A 18 -2.50 -7.58 -1.83
CA SER A 18 -1.23 -7.61 -1.07
C SER A 18 -1.39 -6.91 0.27
N THR A 19 -2.01 -5.73 0.26
CA THR A 19 -2.31 -4.93 1.45
C THR A 19 -3.30 -5.66 2.38
N ALA A 20 -4.32 -6.34 1.84
CA ALA A 20 -5.24 -7.14 2.63
C ALA A 20 -4.54 -8.31 3.33
N VAL A 21 -3.77 -9.10 2.56
CA VAL A 21 -3.03 -10.26 3.10
C VAL A 21 -2.08 -9.82 4.19
N PHE A 22 -1.33 -8.75 3.97
CA PHE A 22 -0.39 -8.26 4.96
C PHE A 22 -1.09 -7.68 6.19
N GLY A 23 -2.22 -6.99 6.03
CA GLY A 23 -3.05 -6.54 7.15
C GLY A 23 -3.56 -7.69 8.00
N VAL A 24 -4.02 -8.78 7.37
CA VAL A 24 -4.40 -10.03 8.07
C VAL A 24 -3.21 -10.64 8.80
N VAL A 25 -2.03 -10.69 8.18
CA VAL A 25 -0.80 -11.20 8.81
C VAL A 25 -0.43 -10.39 10.05
N LEU A 26 -0.53 -9.06 10.02
CA LEU A 26 -0.26 -8.21 11.19
C LEU A 26 -1.29 -8.39 12.31
N LEU A 27 -2.56 -8.66 11.97
CA LEU A 27 -3.62 -8.92 12.95
C LEU A 27 -3.49 -10.31 13.58
N ALA A 28 -3.48 -11.36 12.75
CA ALA A 28 -3.38 -12.75 13.20
C ALA A 28 -2.01 -13.04 13.84
N GLY A 29 -0.96 -12.41 13.31
CA GLY A 29 0.41 -12.53 13.77
C GLY A 29 0.79 -11.56 14.89
N ALA A 30 -0.14 -10.76 15.43
CA ALA A 30 0.17 -9.71 16.40
C ALA A 30 1.02 -10.21 17.59
N VAL A 31 0.65 -11.34 18.17
CA VAL A 31 1.41 -11.98 19.27
C VAL A 31 2.70 -12.64 18.79
N PRO A 32 2.69 -13.56 17.80
CA PRO A 32 3.90 -14.28 17.40
C PRO A 32 4.95 -13.40 16.70
N LEU A 33 4.56 -12.27 16.08
CA LEU A 33 5.49 -11.33 15.43
C LEU A 33 6.10 -10.33 16.41
N ARG A 34 5.57 -10.24 17.65
CA ARG A 34 5.98 -9.22 18.62
C ARG A 34 7.46 -9.25 18.93
N GLU A 35 7.98 -10.42 19.29
CA GLU A 35 9.38 -10.59 19.66
C GLU A 35 10.31 -10.64 18.44
N PRO A 36 10.00 -11.41 17.37
CA PRO A 36 10.85 -11.44 16.19
C PRO A 36 11.02 -10.09 15.51
N LEU A 37 9.96 -9.27 15.41
CA LEU A 37 10.02 -7.96 14.76
C LEU A 37 10.26 -6.81 15.74
N GLY A 38 10.12 -7.03 17.05
CA GLY A 38 10.09 -5.93 18.03
C GLY A 38 8.89 -5.00 17.83
N LEU A 39 7.81 -5.50 17.21
CA LEU A 39 6.60 -4.73 16.91
C LEU A 39 5.54 -4.99 18.00
N PRO A 40 5.22 -4.02 18.87
CA PRO A 40 4.23 -4.22 19.92
C PRO A 40 2.85 -4.54 19.33
N THR A 41 2.08 -5.38 20.02
CA THR A 41 0.70 -5.73 19.63
C THR A 41 -0.22 -4.49 19.56
N SER A 42 0.05 -3.50 20.40
CA SER A 42 -0.64 -2.20 20.40
C SER A 42 -0.42 -1.39 19.12
N TRP A 43 0.61 -1.72 18.33
CA TRP A 43 0.89 -1.13 17.02
C TRP A 43 0.50 -2.07 15.88
N SER A 44 0.80 -3.36 15.99
CA SER A 44 0.50 -4.34 14.93
C SER A 44 -1.00 -4.41 14.62
N VAL A 45 -1.86 -4.33 15.65
CA VAL A 45 -3.31 -4.39 15.45
C VAL A 45 -3.84 -3.15 14.72
N PRO A 46 -3.59 -1.90 15.18
CA PRO A 46 -3.99 -0.71 14.42
C PRO A 46 -3.42 -0.67 13.01
N PHE A 47 -2.16 -1.10 12.80
CA PHE A 47 -1.59 -1.19 11.45
C PHE A 47 -2.39 -2.16 10.58
N GLY A 48 -2.64 -3.37 11.09
CA GLY A 48 -3.40 -4.36 10.35
C GLY A 48 -4.81 -3.87 10.00
N VAL A 49 -5.52 -3.22 10.94
CA VAL A 49 -6.83 -2.60 10.66
C VAL A 49 -6.74 -1.51 9.59
N ALA A 50 -5.77 -0.60 9.72
CA ALA A 50 -5.57 0.48 8.74
C ALA A 50 -5.29 -0.09 7.34
N MET A 51 -4.50 -1.15 7.25
CA MET A 51 -4.21 -1.84 6.00
C MET A 51 -5.45 -2.51 5.41
N LEU A 52 -6.29 -3.18 6.22
CA LEU A 52 -7.56 -3.70 5.72
C LEU A 52 -8.48 -2.59 5.18
N GLY A 53 -8.50 -1.42 5.84
CA GLY A 53 -9.19 -0.24 5.34
C GLY A 53 -8.64 0.26 4.00
N GLY A 54 -7.32 0.35 3.87
CA GLY A 54 -6.65 0.71 2.62
C GLY A 54 -6.92 -0.29 1.50
N ALA A 55 -6.84 -1.59 1.79
CA ALA A 55 -7.16 -2.65 0.86
C ALA A 55 -8.61 -2.60 0.36
N ALA A 56 -9.56 -2.31 1.26
CA ALA A 56 -10.96 -2.12 0.88
C ALA A 56 -11.11 -0.90 -0.04
N ALA A 57 -10.45 0.22 0.26
CA ALA A 57 -10.48 1.41 -0.60
C ALA A 57 -9.91 1.13 -2.00
N LEU A 58 -8.76 0.45 -2.08
CA LEU A 58 -8.15 0.03 -3.35
C LEU A 58 -9.06 -0.94 -4.12
N GLY A 59 -9.68 -1.89 -3.42
CA GLY A 59 -10.64 -2.83 -4.01
C GLY A 59 -11.87 -2.12 -4.58
N LEU A 60 -12.41 -1.13 -3.87
CA LEU A 60 -13.54 -0.31 -4.34
C LEU A 60 -13.15 0.51 -5.58
N ILE A 61 -11.97 1.13 -5.58
CA ILE A 61 -11.44 1.85 -6.74
C ILE A 61 -11.28 0.90 -7.93
N ALA A 62 -10.66 -0.26 -7.70
CA ALA A 62 -10.43 -1.28 -8.71
C ALA A 62 -11.72 -1.97 -9.20
N GLY A 63 -12.81 -1.86 -8.44
CA GLY A 63 -14.15 -2.33 -8.82
C GLY A 63 -14.95 -1.30 -9.63
N HIS A 64 -14.55 -0.03 -9.62
CA HIS A 64 -15.31 1.03 -10.28
C HIS A 64 -15.34 0.84 -11.81
N PRO A 65 -16.50 1.01 -12.48
CA PRO A 65 -16.59 0.87 -13.95
C PRO A 65 -15.58 1.70 -14.76
N ARG A 66 -15.28 2.93 -14.31
CA ARG A 66 -14.28 3.81 -14.94
C ARG A 66 -13.35 4.37 -13.87
N ILE A 67 -12.06 4.04 -13.97
CA ILE A 67 -11.04 4.56 -13.06
C ILE A 67 -10.66 5.96 -13.53
N SER A 68 -11.05 6.97 -12.75
CA SER A 68 -10.74 8.37 -13.02
C SER A 68 -9.34 8.76 -12.53
N VAL A 69 -8.85 9.91 -13.01
CA VAL A 69 -7.61 10.55 -12.54
C VAL A 69 -7.59 10.70 -11.01
N ARG A 70 -8.72 11.09 -10.40
CA ARG A 70 -8.83 11.24 -8.94
C ARG A 70 -8.65 9.92 -8.20
N HIS A 71 -9.21 8.82 -8.73
CA HIS A 71 -9.07 7.50 -8.13
C HIS A 71 -7.60 7.04 -8.15
N ALA A 72 -6.94 7.16 -9.30
CA ALA A 72 -5.53 6.81 -9.44
C ALA A 72 -4.63 7.70 -8.55
N ALA A 73 -4.88 9.01 -8.50
CA ALA A 73 -4.15 9.92 -7.62
C ALA A 73 -4.32 9.59 -6.12
N CYS A 74 -5.52 9.13 -5.71
CA CYS A 74 -5.77 8.70 -4.34
C CYS A 74 -4.92 7.48 -3.97
N ALA A 75 -4.83 6.48 -4.86
CA ALA A 75 -4.02 5.29 -4.64
C ALA A 75 -2.52 5.63 -4.53
N VAL A 76 -2.00 6.44 -5.48
CA VAL A 76 -0.62 6.93 -5.44
C VAL A 76 -0.32 7.64 -4.12
N ALA A 77 -1.21 8.53 -3.68
CA ALA A 77 -1.04 9.26 -2.43
C ALA A 77 -1.06 8.33 -1.22
N GLY A 78 -1.97 7.34 -1.18
CA GLY A 78 -2.04 6.35 -0.12
C GLY A 78 -0.75 5.53 0.00
N ASN A 79 -0.24 5.04 -1.11
CA ASN A 79 1.01 4.29 -1.15
C ASN A 79 2.24 5.16 -0.81
N ALA A 80 2.28 6.41 -1.28
CA ALA A 80 3.35 7.35 -0.94
C ALA A 80 3.35 7.70 0.57
N VAL A 81 2.18 7.99 1.15
CA VAL A 81 2.02 8.25 2.59
C VAL A 81 2.44 7.02 3.39
N SER A 82 2.05 5.82 2.95
CA SER A 82 2.44 4.56 3.60
C SER A 82 3.95 4.37 3.57
N CYS A 83 4.60 4.65 2.44
CA CYS A 83 6.06 4.61 2.31
C CYS A 83 6.73 5.54 3.34
N VAL A 84 6.31 6.81 3.36
CA VAL A 84 6.86 7.81 4.29
C VAL A 84 6.61 7.40 5.74
N ALA A 85 5.43 6.89 6.07
CA ALA A 85 5.11 6.43 7.41
C ALA A 85 6.00 5.26 7.86
N LEU A 86 6.22 4.26 6.99
CA LEU A 86 7.10 3.13 7.28
C LEU A 86 8.54 3.59 7.52
N LEU A 87 9.07 4.47 6.66
CA LEU A 87 10.41 5.04 6.85
C LEU A 87 10.50 5.86 8.13
N ALA A 88 9.51 6.71 8.41
CA ALA A 88 9.47 7.53 9.62
C ALA A 88 9.47 6.66 10.89
N LEU A 89 8.71 5.56 10.92
CA LEU A 89 8.69 4.64 12.06
C LEU A 89 10.04 3.93 12.26
N VAL A 90 10.71 3.53 11.17
CA VAL A 90 12.05 2.94 11.23
C VAL A 90 13.08 3.92 11.80
N PHE A 91 13.06 5.18 11.35
CA PHE A 91 14.11 6.16 11.71
C PHE A 91 13.79 7.01 12.95
N SER A 92 12.55 7.03 13.43
CA SER A 92 12.15 7.83 14.61
C SER A 92 12.50 7.19 15.95
N GLY A 93 12.77 5.88 15.98
CA GLY A 93 13.00 5.13 17.22
C GLY A 93 11.74 4.97 18.10
N VAL A 94 10.56 5.31 17.59
CA VAL A 94 9.27 5.17 18.31
C VAL A 94 8.95 3.70 18.58
N LEU A 95 9.34 2.80 17.67
CA LEU A 95 9.12 1.37 17.79
C LEU A 95 10.43 0.68 18.22
N PRO A 96 10.39 -0.26 19.17
CA PRO A 96 11.55 -1.04 19.59
C PRO A 96 11.86 -2.17 18.59
N LEU A 97 12.00 -1.83 17.31
CA LEU A 97 12.17 -2.79 16.23
C LEU A 97 13.48 -3.56 16.39
N THR A 98 13.42 -4.86 16.15
CA THR A 98 14.63 -5.68 15.98
C THR A 98 15.24 -5.42 14.59
N GLY A 99 16.44 -5.96 14.34
CA GLY A 99 17.01 -5.95 12.98
C GLY A 99 16.08 -6.57 11.93
N LEU A 100 15.36 -7.65 12.28
CA LEU A 100 14.34 -8.24 11.40
C LEU A 100 13.13 -7.33 11.22
N GLY A 101 12.69 -6.64 12.27
CA GLY A 101 11.62 -5.63 12.20
C GLY A 101 11.96 -4.48 11.26
N VAL A 102 13.19 -3.98 11.33
CA VAL A 102 13.68 -2.93 10.42
C VAL A 102 13.66 -3.42 8.97
N VAL A 103 14.22 -4.60 8.69
CA VAL A 103 14.21 -5.17 7.32
C VAL A 103 12.77 -5.37 6.83
N PHE A 104 11.87 -5.85 7.69
CA PHE A 104 10.47 -6.07 7.38
C PHE A 104 9.77 -4.76 6.98
N MET A 105 9.93 -3.70 7.78
CA MET A 105 9.32 -2.39 7.49
C MET A 105 9.92 -1.73 6.26
N LEU A 106 11.24 -1.82 6.06
CA LEU A 106 11.89 -1.31 4.84
C LEU A 106 11.45 -2.08 3.59
N SER A 107 11.27 -3.40 3.69
CA SER A 107 10.71 -4.20 2.59
C SER A 107 9.29 -3.74 2.25
N GLY A 108 8.45 -3.50 3.27
CA GLY A 108 7.14 -2.90 3.09
C GLY A 108 7.21 -1.54 2.39
N ALA A 109 8.13 -0.67 2.81
CA ALA A 109 8.32 0.67 2.23
C ALA A 109 8.69 0.59 0.74
N VAL A 110 9.59 -0.34 0.37
CA VAL A 110 9.95 -0.60 -1.03
C VAL A 110 8.74 -1.08 -1.83
N VAL A 111 7.95 -2.02 -1.29
CA VAL A 111 6.77 -2.56 -1.97
C VAL A 111 5.74 -1.46 -2.27
N VAL A 112 5.38 -0.64 -1.27
CA VAL A 112 4.41 0.44 -1.48
C VAL A 112 4.98 1.54 -2.38
N ALA A 113 6.29 1.80 -2.36
CA ALA A 113 6.93 2.72 -3.30
C ALA A 113 6.84 2.21 -4.75
N VAL A 114 7.01 0.90 -4.97
CA VAL A 114 6.82 0.27 -6.29
C VAL A 114 5.37 0.41 -6.74
N TYR A 115 4.38 0.14 -5.87
CA TYR A 115 2.97 0.36 -6.22
C TYR A 115 2.68 1.82 -6.55
N ALA A 116 3.13 2.77 -5.74
CA ALA A 116 2.98 4.20 -6.02
C ALA A 116 3.55 4.58 -7.39
N ALA A 117 4.72 4.05 -7.75
CA ALA A 117 5.35 4.31 -9.05
C ALA A 117 4.53 3.73 -10.21
N LEU A 118 4.02 2.51 -10.08
CA LEU A 118 3.18 1.85 -11.09
C LEU A 118 1.84 2.58 -11.28
N GLU A 119 1.19 2.96 -10.19
CA GLU A 119 -0.06 3.72 -10.20
C GLU A 119 0.15 5.13 -10.77
N TYR A 120 1.28 5.77 -10.45
CA TYR A 120 1.63 7.07 -10.98
C TYR A 120 1.89 7.01 -12.49
N ALA A 121 2.54 5.94 -12.98
CA ALA A 121 2.68 5.71 -14.41
C ALA A 121 1.32 5.56 -15.10
N GLY A 122 0.36 4.85 -14.47
CA GLY A 122 -1.02 4.76 -14.95
C GLY A 122 -1.74 6.12 -14.95
N LEU A 123 -1.58 6.90 -13.88
CA LEU A 123 -2.13 8.25 -13.75
C LEU A 123 -1.65 9.19 -14.85
N ARG A 124 -0.33 9.23 -15.11
CA ARG A 124 0.26 10.08 -16.15
C ARG A 124 -0.29 9.77 -17.54
N ARG A 125 -0.58 8.49 -17.82
CA ARG A 125 -1.19 8.07 -19.08
C ARG A 125 -2.63 8.56 -19.19
N LEU A 126 -3.44 8.42 -18.13
CA LEU A 126 -4.81 8.93 -18.09
C LEU A 126 -4.86 10.44 -18.36
N THR A 127 -3.97 11.22 -17.73
CA THR A 127 -3.91 12.67 -17.95
C THR A 127 -3.41 13.04 -19.35
N GLY A 128 -2.48 12.26 -19.91
CA GLY A 128 -1.98 12.49 -21.27
C GLY A 128 -3.05 12.25 -22.35
N VAL A 129 -3.88 11.22 -22.17
CA VAL A 129 -5.02 10.94 -23.08
C VAL A 129 -6.05 12.07 -23.03
N LEU A 130 -6.36 12.61 -21.85
CA LEU A 130 -7.29 13.74 -21.70
C LEU A 130 -6.75 15.04 -22.31
N ALA A 131 -5.43 15.22 -22.38
CA ALA A 131 -4.82 16.40 -22.97
C ALA A 131 -4.71 16.32 -24.51
N ALA A 132 -4.84 15.12 -25.09
CA ALA A 132 -4.68 14.86 -26.52
C ALA A 132 -6.01 14.71 -27.30
N GLY A 133 -7.14 14.69 -26.60
CA GLY A 133 -8.49 14.61 -27.18
C GLY A 133 -9.30 15.85 -26.91
#